data_AF-A0A7S3K4R0-F1
#
_entry.id   AF-A0A7S3K4R0-F1
#
_cell.length_a   1.000
_cell.length_b   1.000
_cell.length_c   1.000
_cell.angle_alpha   90.00
_cell.angle_beta   90.00
_cell.angle_gamma   90.00
#
_symmetry.space_group_name_H-M   'P 1'
#
loop_
_entity.id
_entity.type
_entity.pdbx_description
1 polymer ?
#
loop_
_entity_poly.entity_id
_entity_poly.type
_entity_poly.pdbx_seq_one_letter_code
_entity_poly.pdbx_strand_id
1 'polypeptide(L)'
;METPPSKQEERNSKLELTPEQRKRIAQNRLQAEQRRRLHDAKIQQAKREEGCRECGNIQIDEAIKKWFGIHVCNTHRQSRDFELLTATDATKEYLLPKSTLKVLPSMNKLNPRGFAHPMKLYLRMHLESAAEARWGSEEKIEEEKAKRRRAAWERNYKGASQCFDDDEIPYKKKKDSSD
;
A
#
# COMPACT_ATOMS: atom_id res chain seq x y z
N MET A 1 -37.97 54.98 -58.12
CA MET A 1 -38.86 53.90 -57.68
C MET A 1 -37.98 52.75 -57.29
N GLU A 2 -37.89 52.41 -56.00
CA GLU A 2 -37.07 51.28 -55.55
C GLU A 2 -37.81 49.97 -55.86
N THR A 3 -37.08 49.00 -56.43
CA THR A 3 -37.59 47.67 -56.79
C THR A 3 -37.87 46.85 -55.53
N PRO A 4 -39.01 46.14 -55.43
CA PRO A 4 -39.33 45.32 -54.26
C PRO A 4 -38.32 44.18 -54.08
N PRO A 5 -37.95 43.85 -52.83
CA PRO A 5 -36.99 42.78 -52.53
C PRO A 5 -37.51 41.42 -53.02
N SER A 6 -36.61 40.57 -53.48
CA SER A 6 -36.95 39.24 -53.97
C SER A 6 -37.37 38.32 -52.82
N LYS A 7 -38.24 37.34 -53.11
CA LYS A 7 -38.68 36.29 -52.17
C LYS A 7 -37.50 35.53 -51.52
N GLN A 8 -36.34 35.51 -52.18
CA GLN A 8 -35.10 34.92 -51.66
C GLN A 8 -34.41 35.83 -50.64
N GLU A 9 -34.36 37.14 -50.88
CA GLU A 9 -33.84 38.13 -49.93
C GLU A 9 -34.74 38.26 -48.70
N GLU A 10 -36.06 38.15 -48.86
CA GLU A 10 -37.01 38.10 -47.73
C GLU A 10 -36.85 36.82 -46.90
N ARG A 11 -36.55 35.67 -47.54
CA ARG A 11 -36.20 34.43 -46.81
C ARG A 11 -34.87 34.57 -46.08
N ASN A 12 -33.86 35.16 -46.72
CA ASN A 12 -32.53 35.34 -46.15
C ASN A 12 -32.54 36.33 -44.98
N SER A 13 -33.25 37.44 -45.08
CA SER A 13 -33.44 38.40 -43.98
C SER A 13 -34.19 37.81 -42.78
N LYS A 14 -35.14 36.89 -43.02
CA LYS A 14 -35.85 36.15 -41.96
C LYS A 14 -34.99 35.07 -41.28
N LEU A 15 -33.88 34.66 -41.89
CA LEU A 15 -32.88 33.73 -41.35
C LEU A 15 -31.79 34.44 -40.53
N GLU A 16 -31.66 35.77 -40.64
CA GLU A 16 -30.64 36.52 -39.92
C GLU A 16 -31.00 36.67 -38.44
N LEU A 17 -30.24 35.98 -37.59
CA LEU A 17 -30.39 36.07 -36.13
C LEU A 17 -30.14 37.50 -35.64
N THR A 18 -31.06 38.01 -34.83
CA THR A 18 -30.91 39.28 -34.13
C THR A 18 -29.67 39.26 -33.22
N PRO A 19 -29.05 40.42 -32.92
CA PRO A 19 -27.92 40.50 -32.01
C PRO A 19 -28.22 39.86 -30.63
N GLU A 20 -29.45 39.99 -30.15
CA GLU A 20 -29.97 39.39 -28.92
C GLU A 20 -29.94 37.86 -28.98
N GLN A 21 -30.45 37.27 -30.08
CA GLN A 21 -30.46 35.82 -30.30
C GLN A 21 -29.03 35.26 -30.42
N ARG A 22 -28.12 35.98 -31.07
CA ARG A 22 -26.69 35.60 -31.16
C ARG A 22 -26.03 35.56 -29.78
N LYS A 23 -26.28 36.57 -28.92
CA LYS A 23 -25.79 36.60 -27.53
C LYS A 23 -26.33 35.43 -26.71
N ARG A 24 -27.64 35.13 -26.79
CA ARG A 24 -28.24 33.98 -26.09
C ARG A 24 -27.64 32.65 -26.54
N ILE A 25 -27.44 32.47 -27.85
CA ILE A 25 -26.79 31.26 -28.40
C ILE A 25 -25.35 31.15 -27.87
N ALA A 26 -24.59 32.24 -27.84
CA ALA A 26 -23.23 32.25 -27.31
C ALA A 26 -23.19 31.92 -25.80
N GLN A 27 -24.10 32.49 -25.01
CA GLN A 27 -24.22 32.18 -23.57
C GLN A 27 -24.59 30.72 -23.33
N ASN A 28 -25.54 30.17 -24.09
CA ASN A 28 -25.93 28.76 -23.98
C ASN A 28 -24.78 27.82 -24.36
N ARG A 29 -23.98 28.17 -25.40
CA ARG A 29 -22.77 27.42 -25.76
C ARG A 29 -21.74 27.43 -24.63
N LEU A 30 -21.45 28.59 -24.06
CA LEU A 30 -20.51 28.73 -22.94
C LEU A 30 -20.98 27.97 -21.69
N GLN A 31 -22.26 28.07 -21.33
CA GLN A 31 -22.83 27.31 -20.21
C GLN A 31 -22.80 25.80 -20.47
N ALA A 32 -23.07 25.35 -21.70
CA ALA A 32 -22.99 23.94 -22.05
C ALA A 32 -21.55 23.40 -21.92
N GLU A 33 -20.55 24.18 -22.34
CA GLU A 33 -19.13 23.86 -22.18
C GLU A 33 -18.72 23.78 -20.70
N GLN A 34 -19.11 24.77 -19.88
CA GLN A 34 -18.87 24.75 -18.44
C GLN A 34 -19.51 23.53 -17.76
N ARG A 35 -20.75 23.18 -18.09
CA ARG A 35 -21.44 21.99 -17.55
C ARG A 35 -20.72 20.69 -17.91
N ARG A 36 -20.25 20.55 -19.16
CA ARG A 36 -19.45 19.39 -19.58
C ARG A 36 -18.14 19.30 -18.79
N ARG A 37 -17.42 20.41 -18.65
CA ARG A 37 -16.19 20.46 -17.87
C ARG A 37 -16.40 20.06 -16.41
N LEU A 38 -17.45 20.57 -15.77
CA LEU A 38 -17.79 20.20 -14.39
C LEU A 38 -18.16 18.72 -14.27
N HIS A 39 -18.91 18.19 -15.23
CA HIS A 39 -19.26 16.77 -15.27
C HIS A 39 -18.03 15.88 -15.42
N ASP A 40 -17.12 16.20 -16.34
CA ASP A 40 -15.91 15.42 -16.58
C ASP A 40 -14.95 15.49 -15.38
N ALA A 41 -14.85 16.65 -14.73
CA ALA A 41 -14.11 16.81 -13.48
C ALA A 41 -14.71 15.95 -12.35
N LYS A 42 -16.04 15.90 -12.24
CA LYS A 42 -16.73 15.05 -11.26
C LYS A 42 -16.48 13.57 -11.50
N ILE A 43 -16.49 13.12 -12.76
CA ILE A 43 -16.14 11.75 -13.12
C ILE A 43 -14.68 11.43 -12.76
N GLN A 44 -13.74 12.33 -13.09
CA GLN A 44 -12.34 12.14 -12.71
C GLN A 44 -12.14 12.07 -11.20
N GLN A 45 -12.85 12.91 -10.44
CA GLN A 45 -12.83 12.88 -8.98
C GLN A 45 -13.33 11.53 -8.44
N ALA A 46 -14.50 11.08 -8.89
CA ALA A 46 -15.05 9.78 -8.48
C ALA A 46 -14.09 8.63 -8.81
N LYS A 47 -13.43 8.66 -9.97
CA LYS A 47 -12.43 7.65 -10.35
C LYS A 47 -11.22 7.60 -9.40
N ARG A 48 -10.83 8.75 -8.81
CA ARG A 48 -9.74 8.82 -7.82
C ARG A 48 -10.19 8.35 -6.43
N GLU A 49 -11.43 8.60 -6.05
CA GLU A 49 -11.98 8.25 -4.73
C GLU A 49 -12.42 6.78 -4.64
N GLU A 50 -12.90 6.22 -5.75
CA GLU A 50 -13.48 4.87 -5.80
C GLU A 50 -12.59 3.85 -6.54
N GLY A 51 -11.66 4.32 -7.36
CA GLY A 51 -10.74 3.48 -8.13
C GLY A 51 -9.43 3.19 -7.41
N CYS A 52 -8.63 2.31 -8.00
CA CYS A 52 -7.26 2.01 -7.58
C CYS A 52 -6.44 3.29 -7.48
N ARG A 53 -5.75 3.50 -6.36
CA ARG A 53 -4.91 4.68 -6.13
C ARG A 53 -3.78 4.86 -7.16
N GLU A 54 -3.27 3.77 -7.73
CA GLU A 54 -2.14 3.80 -8.68
C GLU A 54 -2.57 4.14 -10.11
N CYS A 55 -3.75 3.66 -10.54
CA CYS A 55 -4.15 3.73 -11.96
C CYS A 55 -5.62 4.13 -12.21
N GLY A 56 -6.41 4.28 -11.16
CA GLY A 56 -7.85 4.60 -11.23
C GLY A 56 -8.74 3.46 -11.75
N ASN A 57 -8.25 2.21 -11.79
CA ASN A 57 -9.10 1.07 -12.16
C ASN A 57 -10.18 0.84 -11.08
N ILE A 58 -11.44 0.75 -11.50
CA ILE A 58 -12.61 0.58 -10.63
C ILE A 58 -12.64 -0.83 -10.01
N GLN A 59 -12.01 -1.82 -10.65
CA GLN A 59 -11.93 -3.19 -10.15
C GLN A 59 -10.85 -3.29 -9.07
N ILE A 60 -11.27 -3.10 -7.82
CA ILE A 60 -10.41 -3.06 -6.63
C ILE A 60 -10.46 -4.38 -5.85
N ASP A 61 -9.40 -4.69 -5.11
CA ASP A 61 -9.36 -5.79 -4.15
C ASP A 61 -10.17 -5.39 -2.90
N GLU A 62 -11.32 -6.03 -2.76
CA GLU A 62 -12.26 -5.77 -1.65
C GLU A 62 -11.68 -6.14 -0.29
N ALA A 63 -10.79 -7.14 -0.20
CA ALA A 63 -10.19 -7.53 1.06
C ALA A 63 -9.21 -6.44 1.53
N ILE A 64 -8.38 -5.91 0.62
CA ILE A 64 -7.46 -4.82 0.95
C ILE A 64 -8.24 -3.57 1.38
N LYS A 65 -9.28 -3.20 0.63
CA LYS A 65 -10.16 -2.07 1.00
C LYS A 65 -10.82 -2.28 2.35
N LYS A 66 -11.37 -3.46 2.61
CA LYS A 66 -12.08 -3.77 3.85
C LYS A 66 -11.19 -3.70 5.09
N TRP A 67 -10.00 -4.30 5.03
CA TRP A 67 -9.13 -4.45 6.20
C TRP A 67 -8.16 -3.30 6.42
N PHE A 68 -7.77 -2.61 5.33
CA PHE A 68 -6.74 -1.59 5.37
C PHE A 68 -7.22 -0.22 4.88
N GLY A 69 -8.43 -0.11 4.31
CA GLY A 69 -8.98 1.15 3.81
C GLY A 69 -8.33 1.64 2.51
N ILE A 70 -7.61 0.76 1.79
CA ILE A 70 -6.86 1.12 0.59
C ILE A 70 -7.53 0.57 -0.66
N HIS A 71 -7.72 1.42 -1.66
CA HIS A 71 -8.20 1.03 -2.97
C HIS A 71 -7.02 0.68 -3.88
N VAL A 72 -6.88 -0.62 -4.20
CA VAL A 72 -5.85 -1.12 -5.12
C VAL A 72 -6.46 -2.17 -6.03
N CYS A 73 -6.13 -2.17 -7.32
CA CYS A 73 -6.58 -3.24 -8.23
C CYS A 73 -5.70 -4.49 -8.10
N ASN A 74 -6.19 -5.63 -8.58
CA ASN A 74 -5.46 -6.91 -8.50
C ASN A 74 -4.06 -6.87 -9.14
N THR A 75 -3.84 -6.05 -10.16
CA THR A 75 -2.51 -5.85 -10.77
C THR A 75 -1.55 -5.16 -9.81
N HIS A 76 -1.92 -4.00 -9.26
CA HIS A 76 -1.04 -3.24 -8.37
C HIS A 76 -0.92 -3.89 -6.99
N ARG A 77 -1.91 -4.68 -6.57
CA ARG A 77 -1.88 -5.50 -5.35
C ARG A 77 -0.67 -6.45 -5.31
N GLN A 78 -0.12 -6.83 -6.47
CA GLN A 78 1.06 -7.69 -6.55
C GLN A 78 2.38 -6.94 -6.32
N SER A 79 2.36 -5.61 -6.20
CA SER A 79 3.54 -4.84 -5.86
C SER A 79 3.97 -5.05 -4.41
N ARG A 80 5.24 -4.75 -4.13
CA ARG A 80 5.88 -4.92 -2.82
C ARG A 80 5.10 -4.20 -1.70
N ASP A 81 4.61 -3.00 -1.96
CA ASP A 81 3.96 -2.15 -0.95
C ASP A 81 2.68 -2.77 -0.37
N PHE A 82 1.96 -3.55 -1.19
CA PHE A 82 0.71 -4.22 -0.79
C PHE A 82 0.91 -5.70 -0.41
N GLU A 83 2.15 -6.16 -0.29
CA GLU A 83 2.46 -7.49 0.22
C GLU A 83 1.98 -7.64 1.67
N LEU A 84 1.39 -8.82 1.96
CA LEU A 84 0.90 -9.15 3.29
C LEU A 84 1.94 -9.98 4.06
N LEU A 85 2.40 -9.44 5.19
CA LEU A 85 3.40 -10.06 6.04
C LEU A 85 2.79 -10.57 7.34
N THR A 86 3.27 -11.70 7.84
CA THR A 86 2.84 -12.20 9.15
C THR A 86 3.40 -11.33 10.28
N ALA A 87 2.78 -11.37 11.45
CA ALA A 87 3.32 -10.70 12.64
C ALA A 87 4.78 -11.07 12.95
N THR A 88 5.16 -12.33 12.68
CA THR A 88 6.51 -12.84 12.90
C THR A 88 7.49 -12.21 11.92
N ASP A 89 7.14 -12.17 10.64
CA ASP A 89 7.99 -11.60 9.60
C ASP A 89 8.12 -10.09 9.78
N ALA A 90 7.02 -9.41 10.07
CA ALA A 90 7.01 -7.99 10.42
C ALA A 90 7.95 -7.65 11.60
N THR A 91 7.94 -8.48 12.65
CA THR A 91 8.84 -8.31 13.81
C THR A 91 10.31 -8.49 13.43
N LYS A 92 10.61 -9.47 12.56
CA LYS A 92 11.99 -9.79 12.14
C LYS A 92 12.54 -8.77 11.14
N GLU A 93 11.73 -8.38 10.15
CA GLU A 93 12.14 -7.48 9.07
C GLU A 93 12.23 -6.03 9.54
N TYR A 94 11.25 -5.56 10.34
CA TYR A 94 11.15 -4.14 10.70
C TYR A 94 11.53 -3.85 12.16
N LEU A 95 11.91 -4.88 12.93
CA LEU A 95 12.27 -4.77 14.34
C LEU A 95 11.22 -4.05 15.20
N LEU A 96 9.95 -4.14 14.79
CA LEU A 96 8.84 -3.48 15.48
C LEU A 96 8.42 -4.28 16.71
N PRO A 97 8.17 -3.61 17.86
CA PRO A 97 7.69 -4.31 19.05
C PRO A 97 6.23 -4.74 18.85
N LYS A 98 5.83 -5.79 19.58
CA LYS A 98 4.44 -6.29 19.55
C LYS A 98 3.41 -5.22 19.90
N SER A 99 3.76 -4.22 20.73
CA SER A 99 2.88 -3.09 21.05
C SER A 99 2.56 -2.23 19.83
N THR A 100 3.57 -1.90 19.01
CA THR A 100 3.38 -1.18 17.75
C THR A 100 2.57 -1.99 16.75
N LEU A 101 2.86 -3.29 16.60
CA LEU A 101 2.09 -4.14 15.69
C LEU A 101 0.60 -4.23 16.09
N LYS A 102 0.27 -4.20 17.39
CA LYS A 102 -1.12 -4.29 17.86
C LYS A 102 -2.00 -3.11 17.42
N VAL A 103 -1.42 -1.93 17.19
CA VAL A 103 -2.17 -0.73 16.79
C VAL A 103 -2.23 -0.54 15.27
N LEU A 104 -1.46 -1.32 14.51
CA LEU A 104 -1.48 -1.25 13.05
C LEU A 104 -2.70 -1.98 12.47
N PRO A 105 -3.27 -1.48 11.35
CA PRO A 105 -4.31 -2.19 10.60
C PRO A 105 -3.84 -3.60 10.22
N SER A 106 -4.70 -4.61 10.44
CA SER A 106 -4.38 -6.01 10.18
C SER A 106 -5.59 -6.83 9.76
N MET A 107 -5.32 -7.89 8.99
CA MET A 107 -6.31 -8.90 8.59
C MET A 107 -6.04 -10.21 9.33
N ASN A 108 -7.10 -10.85 9.83
CA ASN A 108 -7.01 -12.19 10.40
C ASN A 108 -7.26 -13.25 9.33
N LYS A 109 -6.42 -14.29 9.30
CA LYS A 109 -6.61 -15.50 8.48
C LYS A 109 -6.49 -16.75 9.35
N LEU A 110 -7.16 -17.83 8.96
CA LEU A 110 -6.98 -19.13 9.60
C LEU A 110 -5.51 -19.52 9.57
N ASN A 111 -5.03 -20.11 10.66
CA ASN A 111 -3.66 -20.53 10.74
C ASN A 111 -3.46 -21.81 9.89
N PRO A 112 -2.58 -21.81 8.88
CA PRO A 112 -2.37 -22.98 8.01
C PRO A 112 -1.83 -24.18 8.79
N ARG A 113 -1.22 -23.95 9.96
CA ARG A 113 -0.74 -25.01 10.86
C ARG A 113 -1.81 -25.54 11.80
N GLY A 114 -3.08 -25.13 11.65
CA GLY A 114 -4.19 -25.62 12.47
C GLY A 114 -4.19 -25.13 13.92
N PHE A 115 -3.39 -24.12 14.27
CA PHE A 115 -3.45 -23.52 15.59
C PHE A 115 -4.80 -22.84 15.82
N ALA A 116 -5.30 -22.90 17.07
CA ALA A 116 -6.57 -22.31 17.47
C ALA A 116 -6.64 -20.79 17.24
N HIS A 117 -5.50 -20.09 17.33
CA HIS A 117 -5.44 -18.65 17.13
C HIS A 117 -5.19 -18.30 15.65
N PRO A 118 -5.98 -17.39 15.06
CA PRO A 118 -5.77 -16.95 13.68
C PRO A 118 -4.45 -16.19 13.54
N MET A 119 -3.86 -16.25 12.34
CA MET A 119 -2.69 -15.44 12.02
C MET A 119 -3.11 -14.01 11.68
N LYS A 120 -2.32 -13.04 12.11
CA LYS A 120 -2.43 -11.64 11.70
C LYS A 120 -1.51 -11.35 10.53
N LEU A 121 -2.07 -10.69 9.53
CA LEU A 121 -1.38 -10.20 8.34
C LEU A 121 -1.42 -8.68 8.31
N TYR A 122 -0.30 -8.06 7.98
CA TYR A 122 -0.09 -6.62 7.90
C TYR A 122 0.38 -6.25 6.50
N LEU A 123 0.00 -5.07 6.01
CA LEU A 123 0.56 -4.56 4.75
C LEU A 123 1.97 -4.03 4.96
N ARG A 124 2.86 -4.36 4.02
CA ARG A 124 4.25 -3.91 4.01
C ARG A 124 4.38 -2.39 4.14
N MET A 125 3.61 -1.62 3.36
CA MET A 125 3.64 -0.15 3.41
C MET A 125 3.37 0.42 4.81
N HIS A 126 2.44 -0.18 5.57
CA HIS A 126 2.17 0.26 6.94
C HIS A 126 3.31 -0.07 7.90
N LEU A 127 3.96 -1.22 7.69
CA LEU A 127 5.13 -1.63 8.47
C LEU A 127 6.32 -0.72 8.19
N GLU A 128 6.55 -0.38 6.92
CA GLU A 128 7.60 0.55 6.49
C GLU A 128 7.42 1.92 7.10
N SER A 129 6.22 2.49 7.00
CA SER A 129 5.92 3.78 7.64
C SER A 129 6.13 3.76 9.16
N ALA A 130 5.72 2.68 9.84
CA ALA A 130 5.94 2.54 11.28
C ALA A 130 7.42 2.33 11.65
N ALA A 131 8.17 1.64 10.79
CA ALA A 131 9.60 1.39 10.97
C ALA A 131 10.42 2.66 10.73
N GLU A 132 10.09 3.43 9.70
CA GLU A 132 10.67 4.73 9.41
C GLU A 132 10.40 5.70 10.56
N ALA A 133 9.18 5.75 11.10
CA ALA A 133 8.87 6.58 12.28
C ALA A 133 9.70 6.19 13.52
N ARG A 134 10.10 4.92 13.66
CA ARG A 134 10.85 4.41 14.82
C ARG A 134 12.37 4.55 14.64
N TRP A 135 12.87 4.20 13.47
CA TRP A 135 14.29 4.03 13.19
C TRP A 135 14.85 5.15 12.33
N GLY A 136 14.01 5.84 11.55
CA GLY A 136 14.38 6.95 10.67
C GLY A 136 14.87 6.53 9.28
N SER A 137 15.47 5.36 9.13
CA SER A 137 15.88 4.83 7.81
C SER A 137 16.00 3.30 7.83
N GLU A 138 15.89 2.69 6.65
CA GLU A 138 16.12 1.25 6.46
C GLU A 138 17.57 0.86 6.80
N GLU A 139 18.53 1.74 6.54
CA GLU A 139 19.95 1.55 6.89
C GLU A 139 20.14 1.30 8.39
N LYS A 140 19.51 2.12 9.24
CA LYS A 140 19.58 1.93 10.71
C LYS A 140 18.96 0.62 11.18
N ILE A 141 17.94 0.14 10.49
CA ILE A 141 17.35 -1.18 10.77
C ILE A 141 18.37 -2.27 10.45
N GLU A 142 19.06 -2.18 9.31
CA GLU A 142 20.05 -3.18 8.91
C GLU A 142 21.31 -3.14 9.79
N GLU A 143 21.77 -1.97 10.22
CA GLU A 143 22.84 -1.81 11.21
C GLU A 143 22.49 -2.51 12.53
N GLU A 144 21.27 -2.28 13.04
CA GLU A 144 20.79 -2.90 14.28
C GLU A 144 20.64 -4.43 14.10
N LYS A 145 20.17 -4.90 12.95
CA LYS A 145 20.16 -6.34 12.63
C LYS A 145 21.58 -6.91 12.61
N ALA A 146 22.53 -6.23 11.97
CA ALA A 146 23.93 -6.66 11.92
C ALA A 146 24.55 -6.74 13.32
N LYS A 147 24.27 -5.75 14.18
CA LYS A 147 24.68 -5.77 15.60
C LYS A 147 24.13 -6.96 16.35
N ARG A 148 22.82 -7.27 16.20
CA ARG A 148 22.19 -8.44 16.82
C ARG A 148 22.77 -9.76 16.31
N ARG A 149 23.03 -9.87 14.99
CA ARG A 149 23.68 -11.04 14.38
C ARG A 149 25.08 -11.25 14.94
N ARG A 150 25.90 -10.19 15.04
CA ARG A 150 27.25 -10.25 15.60
C ARG A 150 27.24 -10.69 17.07
N ALA A 151 26.39 -10.09 17.90
CA ALA A 151 26.28 -10.46 19.32
C ALA A 151 25.76 -11.90 19.52
N ALA A 152 24.89 -12.40 18.63
CA ALA A 152 24.49 -13.80 18.63
C ALA A 152 25.65 -14.73 18.24
N TRP A 153 26.39 -14.37 17.19
CA TRP A 153 27.57 -15.11 16.76
C TRP A 153 28.64 -15.18 17.85
N GLU A 154 28.97 -14.06 18.50
CA GLU A 154 29.96 -14.02 19.59
C GLU A 154 29.57 -14.90 20.79
N ARG A 155 28.29 -14.89 21.18
CA ARG A 155 27.79 -15.77 22.25
C ARG A 155 27.89 -17.25 21.86
N ASN A 156 27.52 -17.58 20.63
CA ASN A 156 27.60 -18.95 20.14
C ASN A 156 29.06 -19.42 19.99
N TYR A 157 29.94 -18.55 19.50
CA TYR A 157 31.38 -18.82 19.38
C TYR A 157 32.02 -19.03 20.75
N LYS A 158 31.75 -18.17 21.74
CA LYS A 158 32.25 -18.33 23.11
C LYS A 158 31.73 -19.61 23.76
N GLY A 159 30.44 -19.91 23.61
CA GLY A 159 29.85 -21.14 24.11
C GLY A 159 30.47 -22.40 23.48
N ALA A 160 30.79 -22.34 22.19
CA ALA A 160 31.50 -23.41 21.50
C ALA A 160 32.98 -23.50 21.90
N SER A 161 33.68 -22.39 22.11
CA SER A 161 35.08 -22.41 22.59
C SER A 161 35.18 -23.01 24.00
N GLN A 162 34.27 -22.61 24.89
CA GLN A 162 34.24 -23.07 26.27
C GLN A 162 34.01 -24.59 26.39
N CYS A 163 33.27 -25.22 25.47
CA CYS A 163 33.11 -26.67 25.49
C CYS A 163 34.34 -27.48 25.02
N PHE A 164 35.36 -26.83 24.45
CA PHE A 164 36.65 -27.47 24.13
C PHE A 164 37.69 -27.32 25.25
N ASP A 165 37.52 -26.35 26.15
CA ASP A 165 38.47 -26.09 27.24
C ASP A 165 38.16 -26.94 28.50
N ASP A 166 37.01 -27.63 28.56
CA ASP A 166 36.58 -28.51 29.67
C ASP A 166 37.11 -29.97 29.55
N ASP A 167 38.34 -30.15 29.04
CA ASP A 167 39.01 -31.46 28.89
C ASP A 167 39.76 -31.94 30.16
N GLU A 168 39.22 -31.70 31.35
CA GLU A 168 39.57 -32.45 32.57
C GLU A 168 38.44 -33.43 32.93
N ILE A 169 38.28 -34.49 32.13
CA ILE A 169 37.57 -35.68 32.57
C ILE A 169 38.54 -36.52 33.40
N PRO A 170 38.34 -36.71 34.72
CA PRO A 170 39.23 -37.55 35.52
C PRO A 170 39.12 -38.99 35.04
N TYR A 171 40.18 -39.51 34.44
CA TYR A 171 40.28 -40.92 34.08
C TYR A 171 40.25 -41.76 35.37
N LYS A 172 39.10 -42.35 35.69
CA LYS A 172 38.98 -43.33 36.79
C LYS A 172 39.75 -44.59 36.40
N LYS A 173 40.97 -44.75 36.92
CA LYS A 173 41.69 -46.03 36.88
C LYS A 173 40.79 -47.10 37.51
N LYS A 174 40.37 -48.09 36.72
CA LYS A 174 39.73 -49.30 37.23
C LYS A 174 40.75 -50.00 38.13
N LYS A 175 40.36 -50.27 39.36
CA LYS A 175 41.14 -51.04 40.33
C LYS A 175 40.99 -52.51 39.93
N ASP A 176 42.04 -53.10 39.38
CA ASP A 176 42.05 -54.53 39.10
C ASP A 176 41.84 -55.29 40.41
N SER A 177 40.74 -56.03 40.50
CA SER A 177 40.46 -56.94 41.60
C SER A 177 41.18 -58.25 41.30
N SER A 178 42.33 -58.46 41.94
CA SER A 178 42.92 -59.78 42.11
C SER A 178 42.15 -60.52 43.20
N ASP A 179 41.46 -61.59 42.83
CA ASP A 179 41.40 -62.89 43.52
C ASP A 179 40.62 -63.90 42.67
#